data_AF-A0A6J1P4X0-F1
#
_entry.id   AF-A0A6J1P4X0-F1
#
_cell.length_a   1.000
_cell.length_b   1.000
_cell.length_c   1.000
_cell.angle_alpha   90.00
_cell.angle_beta   90.00
_cell.angle_gamma   90.00
#
_symmetry.space_group_name_H-M   'P 1'
#
loop_
_entity.id
_entity.type
_entity.pdbx_description
1 polymer ?
#
loop_
_entity_poly.entity_id
_entity_poly.type
_entity_poly.pdbx_seq_one_letter_code
_entity_poly.pdbx_strand_id
1 'polypeptide(L)'
;MKFTIALLVVLATVASGAVIQGISRSNLSTGLVYPGDRLLSRYYLYQPARPNTIQYQDYVYRGNYSTRISAVTATEVGLTQYASAWILSGGVGYNSVTVRVQSAKGYGFYYAIDVWGR
;
A
#
# COMPACT_ATOMS: atom_id res chain seq x y z
N MET A 1 -36.59 3.87 61.35
CA MET A 1 -36.99 3.71 59.93
C MET A 1 -35.96 4.48 59.11
N LYS A 2 -34.83 3.88 58.72
CA LYS A 2 -34.49 3.26 57.41
C LYS A 2 -34.80 4.16 56.19
N PHE A 3 -33.90 4.09 55.18
CA PHE A 3 -33.89 4.71 53.83
C PHE A 3 -32.94 5.93 53.71
N THR A 4 -31.93 6.01 52.83
CA THR A 4 -31.36 5.09 51.83
C THR A 4 -30.07 5.70 51.22
N ILE A 5 -29.00 4.90 51.16
CA ILE A 5 -28.13 4.62 50.01
C ILE A 5 -27.57 5.80 49.19
N ALA A 6 -26.24 5.92 49.29
CA ALA A 6 -25.36 6.57 48.32
C ALA A 6 -25.56 6.03 46.90
N LEU A 7 -25.78 6.91 45.92
CA LEU A 7 -25.74 6.55 44.51
C LEU A 7 -24.77 7.48 43.77
N LEU A 8 -23.49 7.14 43.90
CA LEU A 8 -22.41 7.64 43.05
C LEU A 8 -22.26 6.61 41.92
N VAL A 9 -22.96 6.81 40.81
CA VAL A 9 -22.67 6.10 39.57
C VAL A 9 -22.49 7.14 38.48
N VAL A 10 -21.20 7.34 38.21
CA VAL A 10 -20.60 8.13 37.16
C VAL A 10 -21.32 7.88 35.84
N LEU A 11 -21.68 9.00 35.21
CA LEU A 11 -22.15 9.13 33.85
C LEU A 11 -21.17 8.42 32.90
N ALA A 12 -21.47 7.18 32.52
CA ALA A 12 -20.72 6.48 31.48
C ALA A 12 -21.08 7.13 30.14
N THR A 13 -20.40 8.21 29.80
CA THR A 13 -20.43 8.78 28.45
C THR A 13 -19.92 7.71 27.50
N VAL A 14 -20.81 7.16 26.69
CA VAL A 14 -20.48 6.36 25.52
C VAL A 14 -19.69 7.26 24.57
N ALA A 15 -18.37 7.26 24.72
CA ALA A 15 -17.48 7.77 23.68
C ALA A 15 -17.66 6.83 22.49
N SER A 16 -18.63 7.14 21.64
CA SER A 16 -18.68 6.61 20.28
C SER A 16 -17.49 7.22 19.56
N GLY A 17 -16.31 6.65 19.79
CA GLY A 17 -15.15 6.93 18.98
C GLY A 17 -15.51 6.51 17.58
N ALA A 18 -15.85 7.47 16.72
CA ALA A 18 -15.89 7.24 15.30
C ALA A 18 -14.50 6.74 14.93
N VAL A 19 -14.38 5.43 14.70
CA VAL A 19 -13.19 4.86 14.09
C VAL A 19 -13.17 5.46 12.70
N ILE A 20 -12.41 6.54 12.53
CA ILE A 20 -11.98 6.97 11.20
C ILE A 20 -11.19 5.77 10.69
N GLN A 21 -11.80 4.95 9.84
CA GLN A 21 -11.04 4.01 9.02
C GLN A 21 -10.09 4.89 8.23
N GLY A 22 -8.85 5.01 8.71
CA GLY A 22 -7.80 5.69 8.00
C GLY A 22 -7.80 5.12 6.60
N ILE A 23 -7.82 6.00 5.59
CA ILE A 23 -7.82 5.56 4.21
C ILE A 23 -6.56 4.73 4.05
N SER A 24 -6.71 3.41 4.04
CA SER A 24 -5.60 2.49 4.08
C SER A 24 -4.97 2.53 2.71
N ARG A 25 -3.95 3.38 2.57
CA ARG A 25 -3.12 3.44 1.38
C ARG A 25 -2.44 2.10 1.26
N SER A 26 -2.82 1.33 0.25
CA SER A 26 -2.26 0.00 0.02
C SER A 26 -0.98 0.16 -0.81
N ASN A 27 -0.03 0.90 -0.24
CA ASN A 27 1.33 1.02 -0.75
C ASN A 27 2.05 -0.31 -0.53
N LEU A 28 2.84 -0.72 -1.51
CA LEU A 28 3.75 -1.84 -1.36
C LEU A 28 5.09 -1.29 -0.87
N SER A 29 5.64 -1.86 0.20
CA SER A 29 7.03 -1.64 0.59
C SER A 29 7.58 -2.98 1.09
N THR A 30 8.52 -3.55 0.33
CA THR A 30 9.19 -4.79 0.71
C THR A 30 10.70 -4.62 0.64
N GLY A 31 11.40 -5.25 1.58
CA GLY A 31 12.86 -5.13 1.71
C GLY A 31 13.31 -3.81 2.32
N LEU A 32 14.62 -3.59 2.25
CA LEU A 32 15.29 -2.43 2.83
C LEU A 32 16.33 -1.93 1.83
N VAL A 33 16.46 -0.60 1.73
CA VAL A 33 17.51 0.05 0.93
C VAL A 33 18.73 0.21 1.84
N TYR A 34 19.85 -0.40 1.45
CA TYR A 34 21.11 -0.33 2.19
C TYR A 34 22.07 0.67 1.56
N PRO A 35 23.06 1.19 2.31
CA PRO A 35 24.17 1.95 1.73
C PRO A 35 24.85 1.15 0.60
N GLY A 36 25.00 1.77 -0.58
CA GLY A 36 25.54 1.14 -1.78
C GLY A 36 24.49 0.54 -2.73
N ASP A 37 23.23 0.44 -2.31
CA ASP A 37 22.14 0.17 -3.23
C ASP A 37 21.86 1.39 -4.11
N ARG A 38 21.38 1.13 -5.33
CA ARG A 38 20.97 2.15 -6.28
C ARG A 38 19.55 1.88 -6.77
N LEU A 39 18.90 2.92 -7.25
CA LEU A 39 17.65 2.80 -7.96
C LEU A 39 17.92 2.09 -9.29
N LEU A 40 17.44 0.85 -9.43
CA LEU A 40 17.60 0.04 -10.63
C LEU A 40 16.56 0.40 -11.69
N SER A 41 15.34 0.68 -11.25
CA SER A 41 14.26 1.12 -12.13
C SER A 41 13.22 1.92 -11.36
N ARG A 42 12.69 2.95 -12.02
CA ARG A 42 11.49 3.68 -11.60
C ARG A 42 10.51 3.69 -12.75
N TYR A 43 9.26 3.31 -12.48
CA TYR A 43 8.20 3.28 -13.48
C TYR A 43 6.91 3.83 -12.92
N TYR A 44 6.17 4.55 -13.76
CA TYR A 44 4.89 5.15 -13.41
C TYR A 44 3.76 4.38 -14.08
N LEU A 45 2.90 3.74 -13.27
CA LEU A 45 1.68 3.09 -13.74
C LEU A 45 0.51 4.03 -13.56
N TYR A 46 -0.07 4.46 -14.67
CA TYR A 46 -1.28 5.28 -14.69
C TYR A 46 -2.39 4.56 -15.43
N GLN A 47 -3.56 4.48 -14.79
CA GLN A 47 -4.78 4.00 -15.42
C GLN A 47 -5.95 4.92 -15.05
N PRO A 48 -6.68 5.47 -16.02
CA PRO A 48 -7.82 6.33 -15.74
C PRO A 48 -8.99 5.54 -15.13
N ALA A 49 -9.86 6.23 -14.39
CA ALA A 49 -11.03 5.62 -13.79
C ALA A 49 -12.01 5.10 -14.85
N ARG A 50 -12.57 3.91 -14.62
CA ARG A 50 -13.61 3.31 -15.46
C ARG A 50 -14.81 2.88 -14.61
N PRO A 51 -16.02 3.40 -14.89
CA PRO A 51 -17.22 3.05 -14.13
C PRO A 51 -17.46 1.53 -14.07
N ASN A 52 -17.93 1.08 -12.90
CA ASN A 52 -18.33 -0.32 -12.65
C ASN A 52 -17.26 -1.39 -12.95
N THR A 53 -15.99 -1.00 -13.11
CA THR A 53 -14.92 -1.90 -13.56
C THR A 53 -13.78 -1.92 -12.53
N ILE A 54 -13.17 -3.09 -12.32
CA ILE A 54 -11.89 -3.25 -11.62
C ILE A 54 -10.82 -3.41 -12.69
N GLN A 55 -9.80 -2.57 -12.64
CA GLN A 55 -8.69 -2.57 -13.58
C GLN A 55 -7.43 -3.02 -12.87
N TYR A 56 -6.52 -3.68 -13.58
CA TYR A 56 -5.20 -3.99 -13.05
C TYR A 56 -4.15 -3.85 -14.13
N GLN A 57 -2.91 -3.61 -13.71
CA GLN A 57 -1.75 -3.62 -14.60
C GLN A 57 -0.55 -4.21 -13.88
N ASP A 58 0.21 -5.01 -14.62
CA ASP A 58 1.43 -5.64 -14.13
C ASP A 58 2.63 -4.87 -14.65
N TYR A 59 3.49 -4.47 -13.72
CA TYR A 59 4.83 -4.01 -14.01
C TYR A 59 5.81 -5.16 -13.83
N VAL A 60 6.66 -5.37 -14.83
CA VAL A 60 7.67 -6.42 -14.81
C VAL A 60 9.05 -5.79 -14.93
N TYR A 61 9.87 -5.98 -13.90
CA TYR A 61 11.29 -5.66 -13.93
C TYR A 61 12.11 -6.93 -14.13
N ARG A 62 13.06 -6.88 -15.07
CA ARG A 62 14.04 -7.93 -15.33
C ARG A 62 15.43 -7.31 -15.31
N GLY A 63 16.14 -7.50 -14.21
CA GLY A 63 17.51 -7.06 -14.03
C GLY A 63 18.54 -8.06 -14.56
N ASN A 64 19.80 -7.63 -14.56
CA ASN A 64 20.94 -8.48 -14.88
C ASN A 64 21.06 -9.64 -13.86
N TYR A 65 21.60 -10.78 -14.28
CA TYR A 65 21.78 -11.97 -13.46
C TYR A 65 22.62 -11.73 -12.19
N SER A 66 23.58 -10.82 -12.24
CA SER A 66 24.46 -10.46 -11.11
C SER A 66 23.84 -9.48 -10.13
N THR A 67 22.81 -8.73 -10.53
CA THR A 67 22.16 -7.73 -9.68
C THR A 67 21.07 -8.38 -8.84
N ARG A 68 21.02 -8.02 -7.56
CA ARG A 68 20.01 -8.50 -6.62
C ARG A 68 19.15 -7.34 -6.15
N ILE A 69 17.84 -7.54 -6.18
CA ILE A 69 16.86 -6.58 -5.68
C ILE A 69 16.93 -6.57 -4.16
N SER A 70 17.11 -5.39 -3.57
CA SER A 70 17.14 -5.18 -2.12
C SER A 70 15.82 -4.64 -1.57
N ALA A 71 15.12 -3.81 -2.35
CA ALA A 71 13.81 -3.30 -2.01
C ALA A 71 12.93 -3.08 -3.24
N VAL A 72 11.62 -3.23 -3.05
CA VAL A 72 10.60 -2.87 -4.04
C VAL A 72 9.55 -2.04 -3.34
N THR A 73 9.26 -0.87 -3.88
CA THR A 73 8.21 0.00 -3.38
C THR A 73 7.23 0.33 -4.49
N ALA A 74 5.93 0.34 -4.18
CA ALA A 74 4.90 0.89 -5.04
C ALA A 74 4.14 1.93 -4.22
N THR A 75 4.34 3.19 -4.57
CA THR A 75 3.80 4.33 -3.84
C THR A 75 2.75 5.00 -4.71
N GLU A 76 1.56 5.19 -4.15
CA GLU A 76 0.51 5.94 -4.82
C GLU A 76 0.91 7.42 -4.99
N VAL A 77 0.65 7.97 -6.18
CA VAL A 77 0.98 9.35 -6.52
C VAL A 77 -0.27 10.21 -6.37
N GLY A 78 -0.21 11.18 -5.44
CA GLY A 78 -1.29 12.12 -5.18
C GLY A 78 -2.24 11.67 -4.07
N LEU A 79 -3.53 11.89 -4.27
CA LEU A 79 -4.57 11.44 -3.34
C LEU A 79 -4.79 9.93 -3.49
N THR A 80 -5.35 9.35 -2.43
CA THR A 80 -5.78 7.94 -2.43
C THR A 80 -6.84 7.65 -3.49
N GLN A 81 -6.60 6.62 -4.28
CA GLN A 81 -7.46 6.13 -5.37
C GLN A 81 -8.01 4.73 -5.03
N TYR A 82 -7.82 4.28 -3.78
CA TYR A 82 -8.30 3.01 -3.24
C TYR A 82 -7.81 1.78 -4.02
N ALA A 83 -6.68 1.92 -4.70
CA ALA A 83 -6.01 0.85 -5.37
C ALA A 83 -5.07 0.10 -4.42
N SER A 84 -4.70 -1.12 -4.82
CA SER A 84 -3.80 -1.99 -4.08
C SER A 84 -2.65 -2.46 -4.95
N ALA A 85 -1.46 -2.51 -4.37
CA ALA A 85 -0.25 -3.00 -5.03
C ALA A 85 0.37 -4.17 -4.26
N TRP A 86 0.80 -5.22 -4.98
CA TRP A 86 1.49 -6.37 -4.39
C TRP A 86 2.42 -7.05 -5.40
N ILE A 87 3.34 -7.87 -4.89
CA ILE A 87 4.23 -8.68 -5.72
C ILE A 87 3.52 -9.96 -6.14
N LEU A 88 3.52 -10.25 -7.43
CA LEU A 88 3.06 -11.52 -8.00
C LEU A 88 4.18 -12.57 -8.06
N SER A 89 5.42 -12.14 -8.32
CA SER A 89 6.56 -13.04 -8.49
C SER A 89 7.90 -12.32 -8.31
N GLY A 90 8.93 -13.06 -7.90
CA GLY A 90 10.28 -12.54 -7.65
C GLY A 90 10.32 -11.61 -6.44
N GLY A 91 11.03 -10.48 -6.57
CA GLY A 91 11.14 -9.47 -5.50
C GLY A 91 12.51 -9.47 -4.84
N VAL A 92 12.54 -9.15 -3.54
CA VAL A 92 13.79 -9.03 -2.76
C VAL A 92 14.57 -10.34 -2.81
N GLY A 93 15.88 -10.25 -3.05
CA GLY A 93 16.77 -11.40 -3.21
C GLY A 93 16.77 -12.02 -4.62
N TYR A 94 15.84 -11.64 -5.49
CA TYR A 94 15.81 -12.05 -6.90
C TYR A 94 16.41 -10.96 -7.80
N ASN A 95 16.61 -11.26 -9.08
CA ASN A 95 16.98 -10.28 -10.11
C ASN A 95 15.77 -9.78 -10.92
N SER A 96 14.59 -10.31 -10.67
CA SER A 96 13.35 -9.92 -11.33
C SER A 96 12.23 -9.73 -10.32
N VAL A 97 11.28 -8.86 -10.63
CA VAL A 97 10.04 -8.70 -9.87
C VAL A 97 8.88 -8.38 -10.79
N THR A 98 7.73 -8.98 -10.50
CA THR A 98 6.45 -8.59 -11.09
C THR A 98 5.57 -7.99 -10.00
N VAL A 99 5.19 -6.73 -10.18
CA VAL A 99 4.28 -6.00 -9.28
C VAL A 99 2.96 -5.80 -9.98
N ARG A 100 1.85 -6.18 -9.35
CA ARG A 100 0.50 -5.86 -9.80
C ARG A 100 -0.02 -4.66 -9.04
N VAL A 101 -0.62 -3.72 -9.76
CA VAL A 101 -1.47 -2.67 -9.20
C VAL A 101 -2.90 -2.91 -9.68
N GLN A 102 -3.87 -2.86 -8.78
CA GLN A 102 -5.29 -3.09 -9.06
C GLN A 102 -6.15 -1.97 -8.46
N SER A 103 -7.08 -1.43 -9.23
CA SER A 103 -8.01 -0.40 -8.78
C SER A 103 -9.11 -0.95 -7.88
N ALA A 104 -9.70 -0.10 -7.05
CA ALA A 104 -11.06 -0.31 -6.59
C ALA A 104 -12.07 -0.24 -7.76
N LYS A 105 -13.26 -0.82 -7.56
CA LYS A 105 -14.32 -0.80 -8.57
C LYS A 105 -14.78 0.62 -8.88
N GLY A 106 -14.71 1.02 -10.15
CA GLY A 106 -15.09 2.37 -10.57
C GLY A 106 -13.95 3.40 -10.55
N TYR A 107 -12.79 3.03 -9.99
CA TYR A 107 -11.64 3.94 -9.81
C TYR A 107 -10.54 3.68 -10.84
N GLY A 108 -9.60 4.63 -10.89
CA GLY A 108 -8.32 4.49 -11.58
C GLY A 108 -7.20 4.22 -10.58
N PHE A 109 -5.95 4.29 -11.03
CA PHE A 109 -4.79 4.33 -10.14
C PHE A 109 -3.65 5.10 -10.77
N TYR A 110 -2.80 5.68 -9.91
CA TYR A 110 -1.53 6.25 -10.31
C TYR A 110 -0.46 5.88 -9.29
N TYR A 111 0.53 5.08 -9.71
CA TYR A 111 1.57 4.54 -8.83
C TYR A 111 2.95 4.78 -9.40
N ALA A 112 3.89 5.13 -8.51
CA ALA A 112 5.32 5.07 -8.77
C ALA A 112 5.87 3.76 -8.20
N ILE A 113 6.44 2.93 -9.07
CA ILE A 113 7.09 1.68 -8.68
C ILE A 113 8.60 1.88 -8.77
N ASP A 114 9.28 1.68 -7.64
CA ASP A 114 10.73 1.76 -7.54
C ASP A 114 11.30 0.39 -7.17
N VAL A 115 12.32 -0.02 -7.92
CA VAL A 115 13.11 -1.23 -7.66
C VAL A 115 14.52 -0.80 -7.31
N TRP A 116 15.00 -1.22 -6.14
CA TRP A 116 16.33 -0.92 -5.61
C TRP A 116 17.18 -2.17 -5.55
N GLY A 117 18.50 -2.01 -5.67
CA GLY A 117 19.44 -3.11 -5.51
C GLY A 117 20.85 -2.78 -5.98
N ARG A 118 21.68 -3.81 -6.08
CA ARG A 118 23.10 -3.74 -6.46
C ARG A 118 23.50 -4.95 -7.29
#